data_AF-A0A1W1CMQ8-F1
#
_entry.id   AF-A0A1W1CMQ8-F1
#
_cell.length_a   1.000
_cell.length_b   1.000
_cell.length_c   1.000
_cell.angle_alpha   90.00
_cell.angle_beta   90.00
_cell.angle_gamma   90.00
#
_symmetry.space_group_name_H-M   'P 1'
#
loop_
_entity.id
_entity.type
_entity.pdbx_description
1 polymer ?
#
loop_
_entity_poly.entity_id
_entity_poly.type
_entity_poly.pdbx_seq_one_letter_code
_entity_poly.pdbx_strand_id
1 'polypeptide(L)'
;MLEKLNFLKKTIEKPTEEDDIAFLQKSAQEVCYKLLSGKLAHLNIQNYNYDTKEAVAELGLDEEMIQQLVDDYVAQIIKAILQFDEYMQQLKDSQENERILDYTPFRELAHKNLGVARNLRIKDAEALLYELMKKDDLEYLLICLEALKVCAIKLRPKCAYDTIKLIKVKNSLSF
;
A
#
# COMPACT_ATOMS: atom_id res chain seq x y z
N MET A 1 0.45 -6.88 17.45
CA MET A 1 1.07 -7.84 16.51
C MET A 1 0.19 -7.89 15.28
N LEU A 2 0.52 -7.20 14.18
CA LEU A 2 -0.23 -7.41 12.94
C LEU A 2 0.06 -8.82 12.46
N GLU A 3 -0.99 -9.60 12.24
CA GLU A 3 -0.88 -10.86 11.52
C GLU A 3 -0.11 -10.57 10.22
N LYS A 4 1.05 -11.19 10.06
CA LYS A 4 1.71 -11.24 8.76
C LYS A 4 0.71 -11.88 7.81
N LEU A 5 0.05 -11.08 6.97
CA LEU A 5 -0.84 -11.57 5.95
C LEU A 5 -0.04 -12.45 4.99
N ASN A 6 -0.11 -13.76 5.22
CA ASN A 6 0.48 -14.78 4.37
C ASN A 6 -0.45 -14.96 3.17
N PHE A 7 -0.29 -14.11 2.16
CA PHE A 7 -1.05 -14.13 0.91
C PHE A 7 -0.75 -15.34 -0.01
N LEU A 8 -0.09 -16.39 0.48
CA LEU A 8 0.27 -17.55 -0.33
C LEU A 8 -0.22 -18.84 0.35
N LYS A 9 -1.03 -19.62 -0.38
CA LYS A 9 -1.45 -20.97 0.04
C LYS A 9 -0.29 -21.97 -0.06
N LYS A 10 -0.21 -22.88 0.91
CA LYS A 10 0.33 -24.23 0.71
C LYS A 10 -0.85 -25.15 0.38
N THR A 11 -1.10 -25.43 -0.89
CA THR A 11 -2.03 -26.50 -1.30
C THR A 11 -1.40 -27.39 -2.37
N ILE A 12 -1.89 -28.62 -2.44
CA ILE A 12 -1.22 -29.84 -2.92
C ILE A 12 -1.21 -29.98 -4.47
N GLU A 13 -1.90 -29.10 -5.20
CA GLU A 13 -1.79 -28.94 -6.65
C GLU A 13 -1.03 -27.65 -6.96
N LYS A 14 -0.08 -27.68 -7.91
CA LYS A 14 0.70 -26.49 -8.30
C LYS A 14 -0.27 -25.38 -8.74
N PRO A 15 -0.46 -24.31 -7.95
CA PRO A 15 -1.32 -23.19 -8.33
C PRO A 15 -0.76 -22.53 -9.60
N THR A 16 -1.63 -22.06 -10.48
CA THR A 16 -1.19 -21.20 -11.59
C THR A 16 -0.90 -19.78 -11.07
N GLU A 17 -0.13 -18.99 -11.83
CA GLU A 17 0.09 -17.57 -11.50
C GLU A 17 -1.24 -16.80 -11.40
N GLU A 18 -2.20 -17.13 -12.26
CA GLU A 18 -3.52 -16.52 -12.28
C GLU A 18 -4.31 -16.83 -10.99
N ASP A 19 -4.23 -18.06 -10.48
CA ASP A 19 -4.85 -18.46 -9.21
C ASP A 19 -4.28 -17.67 -8.03
N ASP A 20 -2.96 -17.48 -8.01
CA ASP A 20 -2.28 -16.72 -6.96
C ASP A 20 -2.66 -15.24 -7.00
N ILE A 21 -2.72 -14.63 -8.19
CA ILE A 21 -3.12 -13.23 -8.38
C ILE A 21 -4.58 -13.05 -7.94
N ALA A 22 -5.47 -13.94 -8.35
CA ALA A 22 -6.88 -13.90 -7.97
C ALA A 22 -7.07 -14.04 -6.46
N PHE A 23 -6.31 -14.95 -5.82
CA PHE A 23 -6.32 -15.11 -4.37
C PHE A 23 -5.81 -13.86 -3.65
N LEU A 24 -4.72 -13.25 -4.12
CA LEU A 24 -4.16 -12.01 -3.58
C LEU A 24 -5.18 -10.87 -3.68
N GLN A 25 -5.81 -10.71 -4.85
CA GLN A 25 -6.83 -9.69 -5.09
C GLN A 25 -8.02 -9.86 -4.14
N LYS A 26 -8.57 -11.07 -4.05
CA LYS A 26 -9.73 -11.36 -3.19
C LYS A 26 -9.42 -11.09 -1.72
N SER A 27 -8.26 -11.55 -1.26
CA SER A 27 -7.80 -11.33 0.11
C SER A 27 -7.65 -9.84 0.42
N ALA A 28 -7.05 -9.07 -0.51
CA ALA A 28 -6.92 -7.62 -0.38
C ALA A 28 -8.28 -6.92 -0.36
N GLN A 29 -9.24 -7.34 -1.19
CA GLN A 29 -10.60 -6.79 -1.20
C GLN A 29 -11.31 -7.01 0.14
N GLU A 30 -11.23 -8.21 0.72
CA GLU A 30 -11.84 -8.52 2.00
C GLU A 30 -11.26 -7.69 3.15
N VAL A 31 -9.94 -7.54 3.20
CA VAL A 31 -9.24 -6.72 4.19
C VAL A 31 -9.56 -5.24 3.98
N CYS A 32 -9.49 -4.75 2.74
CA CYS A 32 -9.83 -3.38 2.37
C CYS A 32 -11.25 -3.03 2.83
N TYR A 33 -12.23 -3.88 2.54
CA TYR A 33 -13.61 -3.68 2.98
C TYR A 33 -13.72 -3.58 4.50
N LYS A 34 -13.10 -4.50 5.26
CA LYS A 34 -13.14 -4.50 6.74
C LYS A 34 -12.52 -3.23 7.33
N LEU A 35 -11.39 -2.78 6.78
CA LEU A 35 -10.71 -1.58 7.28
C LEU A 35 -11.49 -0.32 6.95
N LEU A 36 -11.95 -0.18 5.69
CA LEU A 36 -12.61 1.03 5.20
C LEU A 36 -14.07 1.16 5.64
N SER A 37 -14.77 0.07 5.96
CA SER A 37 -16.11 0.13 6.57
C SER A 37 -16.09 0.18 8.10
N GLY A 38 -14.92 -0.09 8.71
CA GLY A 38 -14.72 -0.10 10.15
C GLY A 38 -13.82 1.03 10.62
N LYS A 39 -12.56 0.69 10.94
CA LYS A 39 -11.60 1.60 11.60
C LYS A 39 -11.32 2.88 10.80
N LEU A 40 -11.49 2.86 9.48
CA LEU A 40 -11.23 3.96 8.56
C LEU A 40 -12.49 4.51 7.88
N ALA A 41 -13.68 4.18 8.38
CA ALA A 41 -14.96 4.63 7.80
C ALA A 41 -15.06 6.15 7.68
N HIS A 42 -14.49 6.88 8.65
CA HIS A 42 -14.48 8.34 8.68
C HIS A 42 -13.72 8.99 7.50
N LEU A 43 -12.86 8.24 6.79
CA LEU A 43 -12.16 8.74 5.60
C LEU A 43 -13.06 8.77 4.35
N ASN A 44 -14.23 8.10 4.37
CA ASN A 44 -15.20 8.09 3.28
C ASN A 44 -14.67 7.60 1.91
N ILE A 45 -13.67 6.70 1.92
CA ILE A 45 -13.02 6.17 0.71
C ILE A 45 -13.44 4.73 0.34
N GLN A 46 -14.39 4.13 1.06
CA GLN A 46 -14.80 2.72 0.88
C GLN A 46 -15.30 2.36 -0.52
N ASN A 47 -16.04 3.28 -1.16
CA ASN A 47 -16.66 3.07 -2.47
C ASN A 47 -15.84 3.68 -3.62
N TYR A 48 -14.62 4.11 -3.32
CA TYR A 48 -13.77 4.72 -4.33
C TYR A 48 -13.31 3.68 -5.36
N ASN A 49 -13.50 4.01 -6.63
CA ASN A 49 -12.96 3.30 -7.76
C ASN A 49 -12.18 4.29 -8.63
N TYR A 50 -10.95 3.92 -8.97
CA TYR A 50 -10.08 4.78 -9.75
C TYR A 50 -10.51 4.80 -11.22
N ASP A 51 -10.57 5.99 -11.81
CA ASP A 51 -10.77 6.23 -13.24
C ASP A 51 -9.61 7.08 -13.76
N THR A 52 -8.96 6.62 -14.83
CA THR A 52 -7.80 7.26 -15.46
C THR A 52 -8.14 8.59 -16.13
N LYS A 53 -9.42 8.85 -16.47
CA LYS A 53 -9.85 10.02 -17.24
C LYS A 53 -9.44 11.35 -16.61
N GLU A 54 -9.53 11.47 -15.28
CA GLU A 54 -9.16 12.70 -14.58
C GLU A 54 -7.66 12.99 -14.75
N ALA A 55 -6.82 11.96 -14.57
CA ALA A 55 -5.38 12.07 -14.77
C ALA A 55 -4.99 12.30 -16.25
N VAL A 56 -5.66 11.63 -17.19
CA VAL A 56 -5.48 11.84 -18.65
C VAL A 56 -5.74 13.30 -19.02
N ALA A 57 -6.89 13.83 -18.58
CA ALA A 57 -7.30 15.20 -18.92
C ALA A 57 -6.36 16.25 -18.35
N GLU A 58 -5.87 16.06 -17.12
CA GLU A 58 -5.01 17.03 -16.45
C GLU A 58 -3.54 16.96 -16.86
N LEU A 59 -3.02 15.75 -17.08
CA LEU A 59 -1.61 15.54 -17.44
C LEU A 59 -1.37 15.67 -18.94
N GLY A 60 -2.43 15.63 -19.76
CA GLY A 60 -2.32 15.69 -21.22
C GLY A 60 -1.60 14.48 -21.82
N LEU A 61 -1.66 13.33 -21.12
CA LEU A 61 -1.07 12.06 -21.53
C LEU A 61 -2.15 11.13 -22.06
N ASP A 62 -1.80 10.22 -22.95
CA ASP A 62 -2.71 9.15 -23.34
C ASP A 62 -2.98 8.18 -22.19
N GLU A 63 -4.06 7.41 -22.32
CA GLU A 63 -4.50 6.50 -21.27
C GLU A 63 -3.47 5.39 -20.99
N GLU A 64 -2.76 4.90 -22.01
CA GLU A 64 -1.76 3.85 -21.85
C GLU A 64 -0.61 4.32 -20.95
N MET A 65 -0.12 5.54 -21.18
CA MET A 65 0.89 6.18 -20.35
C MET A 65 0.41 6.37 -18.91
N ILE A 66 -0.84 6.79 -18.69
CA ILE A 66 -1.41 6.89 -17.34
C ILE A 66 -1.49 5.52 -16.67
N GLN A 67 -1.87 4.48 -17.42
CA GLN A 67 -1.93 3.12 -16.87
C GLN A 67 -0.53 2.62 -16.46
N GLN A 68 0.51 2.91 -17.24
CA GLN A 68 1.90 2.60 -16.88
C GLN A 68 2.35 3.35 -15.62
N LEU A 69 2.04 4.64 -15.51
CA LEU A 69 2.37 5.42 -14.30
C LEU A 69 1.65 4.89 -13.06
N VAL A 70 0.43 4.36 -13.21
CA VAL A 70 -0.31 3.71 -12.12
C VAL A 70 0.35 2.39 -11.72
N ASP A 71 0.85 1.60 -12.68
CA ASP A 71 1.62 0.39 -12.38
C ASP A 71 2.92 0.72 -11.64
N ASP A 72 3.65 1.74 -12.08
CA ASP A 72 4.86 2.24 -11.39
C ASP A 72 4.55 2.71 -9.98
N TYR A 73 3.44 3.44 -9.79
CA TYR A 73 2.98 3.86 -8.48
C TYR A 73 2.66 2.68 -7.57
N VAL A 74 1.96 1.66 -8.06
CA VAL A 74 1.66 0.45 -7.27
C VAL A 74 2.95 -0.25 -6.87
N ALA A 75 3.89 -0.43 -7.79
CA ALA A 75 5.19 -1.02 -7.49
C ALA A 75 5.98 -0.19 -6.44
N GLN A 76 5.92 1.14 -6.55
CA GLN A 76 6.53 2.07 -5.59
C GLN A 76 5.90 1.93 -4.20
N ILE A 77 4.57 1.90 -4.08
CA ILE A 77 3.89 1.76 -2.80
C ILE A 77 4.22 0.42 -2.14
N ILE A 78 4.19 -0.68 -2.88
CA ILE A 78 4.55 -2.00 -2.33
C ILE A 78 5.98 -2.02 -1.77
N LYS A 79 6.92 -1.35 -2.43
CA LYS A 79 8.30 -1.18 -1.92
C LYS A 79 8.34 -0.26 -0.69
N ALA A 80 7.61 0.86 -0.73
CA ALA A 80 7.56 1.84 0.35
C ALA A 80 6.99 1.25 1.64
N ILE A 81 6.02 0.31 1.55
CA ILE A 81 5.48 -0.40 2.72
C ILE A 81 6.59 -1.09 3.54
N LEU A 82 7.62 -1.64 2.90
CA LEU A 82 8.74 -2.26 3.62
C LEU A 82 9.57 -1.22 4.39
N GLN A 83 9.80 -0.06 3.78
CA GLN A 83 10.50 1.05 4.44
C GLN A 83 9.65 1.64 5.57
N PHE A 84 8.33 1.76 5.38
CA PHE A 84 7.42 2.14 6.45
C PHE A 84 7.46 1.14 7.60
N ASP A 85 7.47 -0.16 7.33
CA ASP A 85 7.60 -1.19 8.37
C ASP A 85 8.89 -1.02 9.17
N GLU A 86 10.03 -0.75 8.51
CA GLU A 86 11.31 -0.46 9.17
C GLU A 86 11.22 0.76 10.10
N TYR A 87 10.66 1.87 9.61
CA TYR A 87 10.45 3.08 10.42
C TYR A 87 9.47 2.85 11.58
N MET A 88 8.41 2.06 11.37
CA MET A 88 7.46 1.69 12.42
C MET A 88 8.13 0.87 13.53
N GLN A 89 9.06 -0.03 13.19
CA GLN A 89 9.83 -0.75 14.21
C GLN A 89 10.73 0.20 14.99
N GLN A 90 11.45 1.10 14.32
CA GLN A 90 12.29 2.10 14.99
C GLN A 90 11.49 3.00 15.95
N LEU A 91 10.27 3.39 15.56
CA LEU A 91 9.37 4.17 16.40
C LEU A 91 8.89 3.36 17.62
N LYS A 92 8.52 2.10 17.44
CA LYS A 92 8.13 1.21 18.55
C LYS A 92 9.29 0.97 19.51
N ASP A 93 10.47 0.65 18.99
CA ASP A 93 11.68 0.48 19.80
C ASP A 93 11.96 1.75 20.59
N SER A 94 11.85 2.93 19.97
CA SER A 94 12.02 4.21 20.65
C SER A 94 10.97 4.43 21.75
N GLN A 95 9.71 4.05 21.49
CA GLN A 95 8.62 4.15 22.47
C GLN A 95 8.86 3.24 23.68
N GLU A 96 9.26 1.99 23.45
CA GLU A 96 9.58 1.01 24.49
C GLU A 96 10.79 1.41 25.34
N ASN A 97 11.72 2.16 24.75
CA ASN A 97 12.91 2.67 25.43
C ASN A 97 12.75 4.11 25.95
N GLU A 98 11.52 4.64 25.99
CA GLU A 98 11.19 6.00 26.47
C GLU A 98 11.99 7.12 25.78
N ARG A 99 12.37 6.91 24.51
CA ARG A 99 13.06 7.90 23.68
C ARG A 99 12.07 8.80 22.97
N ILE A 100 12.53 9.98 22.57
CA ILE A 100 11.76 10.88 21.71
C ILE A 100 11.47 10.17 20.39
N LEU A 101 10.20 10.14 20.01
CA LEU A 101 9.75 9.55 18.75
C LEU A 101 10.01 10.52 17.60
N ASP A 102 10.88 10.13 16.67
CA ASP A 102 11.15 10.90 15.46
C ASP A 102 10.37 10.32 14.26
N TYR A 103 9.23 10.97 13.96
CA TYR A 103 8.40 10.62 12.81
C TYR A 103 8.91 11.21 11.49
N THR A 104 10.00 11.98 11.49
CA THR A 104 10.44 12.73 10.29
C THR A 104 10.68 11.83 9.08
N PRO A 105 11.46 10.73 9.18
CA PRO A 105 11.70 9.85 8.02
C PRO A 105 10.40 9.21 7.50
N PHE A 106 9.53 8.81 8.43
CA PHE A 106 8.22 8.24 8.12
C PHE A 106 7.34 9.21 7.34
N ARG A 107 7.22 10.45 7.84
CA ARG A 107 6.39 11.49 7.23
C ARG A 107 6.94 11.99 5.90
N GLU A 108 8.26 12.05 5.74
CA GLU A 108 8.89 12.37 4.46
C GLU A 108 8.59 11.32 3.39
N LEU A 109 8.63 10.03 3.75
CA LEU A 109 8.24 8.95 2.85
C LEU A 109 6.76 9.04 2.47
N ALA A 110 5.88 9.31 3.43
CA ALA A 110 4.45 9.53 3.17
C ALA A 110 4.23 10.73 2.24
N HIS A 111 4.93 11.85 2.47
CA HIS A 111 4.82 13.05 1.64
C HIS A 111 5.24 12.83 0.18
N LYS A 112 6.34 12.10 -0.04
CA LYS A 112 6.80 11.76 -1.40
C LYS A 112 5.76 10.94 -2.16
N ASN A 113 5.21 9.91 -1.51
CA ASN A 113 4.17 9.07 -2.11
C ASN A 113 2.85 9.83 -2.29
N LEU A 114 2.52 10.76 -1.39
CA LEU A 114 1.33 11.61 -1.49
C LEU A 114 1.38 12.49 -2.75
N GLY A 115 2.55 13.03 -3.10
CA GLY A 115 2.74 13.80 -4.32
C GLY A 115 2.38 12.98 -5.58
N VAL A 116 2.84 11.73 -5.66
CA VAL A 116 2.54 10.86 -6.80
C VAL A 116 1.06 10.49 -6.84
N ALA A 117 0.48 10.11 -5.69
CA ALA A 117 -0.94 9.77 -5.60
C ALA A 117 -1.85 10.93 -6.06
N ARG A 118 -1.49 12.18 -5.72
CA ARG A 118 -2.20 13.39 -6.15
C ARG A 118 -2.09 13.62 -7.64
N ASN A 119 -0.90 13.48 -8.21
CA ASN A 119 -0.68 13.65 -9.65
C ASN A 119 -1.49 12.65 -10.46
N LEU A 120 -1.62 11.42 -9.95
CA LEU A 120 -2.41 10.36 -10.58
C LEU A 120 -3.86 10.33 -10.11
N ARG A 121 -4.32 11.27 -9.28
CA ARG A 121 -5.70 11.33 -8.77
C ARG A 121 -6.17 10.03 -8.08
N ILE A 122 -5.29 9.36 -7.34
CA ILE A 122 -5.60 8.13 -6.59
C ILE A 122 -6.10 8.53 -5.18
N LYS A 123 -7.40 8.86 -5.08
CA LYS A 123 -7.99 9.54 -3.91
C LYS A 123 -7.98 8.73 -2.62
N ASP A 124 -8.14 7.40 -2.70
CA ASP A 124 -8.06 6.54 -1.51
C ASP A 124 -6.63 6.55 -0.92
N ALA A 125 -5.61 6.43 -1.77
CA ALA A 125 -4.24 6.54 -1.33
C ALA A 125 -3.87 7.95 -0.85
N GLU A 126 -4.40 9.01 -1.49
CA GLU A 126 -4.22 10.38 -1.03
C GLU A 126 -4.68 10.55 0.43
N ALA A 127 -5.90 10.10 0.75
CA ALA A 127 -6.45 10.18 2.09
C ALA A 127 -5.60 9.42 3.11
N LEU A 128 -5.18 8.19 2.77
CA LEU A 128 -4.36 7.36 3.65
C LEU A 128 -2.98 7.97 3.89
N LEU A 129 -2.30 8.43 2.85
CA LEU A 129 -0.98 9.05 2.95
C LEU A 129 -1.04 10.38 3.73
N TYR A 130 -2.15 11.12 3.64
CA TYR A 130 -2.37 12.30 4.46
C TYR A 130 -2.45 11.96 5.94
N GLU A 131 -3.19 10.90 6.31
CA GLU A 131 -3.25 10.42 7.68
C GLU A 131 -1.86 9.98 8.20
N LEU A 132 -1.09 9.26 7.38
CA LEU A 132 0.27 8.84 7.70
C LEU A 132 1.22 10.03 7.97
N MET A 133 0.98 11.17 7.34
CA MET A 133 1.77 12.38 7.58
C MET A 133 1.41 13.12 8.88
N LYS A 134 0.17 12.96 9.37
CA LYS A 134 -0.43 13.86 10.36
C LYS A 134 -0.68 13.23 11.73
N LYS A 135 -0.76 11.90 11.81
CA LYS A 135 -1.06 11.19 13.06
C LYS A 135 0.21 10.63 13.70
N ASP A 136 0.17 10.52 15.02
CA ASP A 136 1.27 9.98 15.83
C ASP A 136 0.89 8.67 16.54
N ASP A 137 -0.38 8.27 16.44
CA ASP A 137 -0.84 6.98 16.97
C ASP A 137 -0.29 5.83 16.13
N LEU A 138 0.68 5.09 16.68
CA LEU A 138 1.34 4.00 15.98
C LEU A 138 0.39 2.87 15.58
N GLU A 139 -0.67 2.58 16.35
CA GLU A 139 -1.63 1.54 15.97
C GLU A 139 -2.46 2.01 14.76
N TYR A 140 -2.92 3.25 14.80
CA TYR A 140 -3.65 3.87 13.71
C TYR A 140 -2.82 3.99 12.43
N LEU A 141 -1.54 4.36 12.55
CA LEU A 141 -0.61 4.42 11.42
C LEU A 141 -0.45 3.05 10.76
N LEU A 142 -0.35 1.97 11.54
CA LEU A 142 -0.28 0.61 10.99
C LEU A 142 -1.56 0.22 10.25
N ILE A 143 -2.73 0.62 10.77
CA ILE A 143 -4.02 0.41 10.11
C ILE A 143 -4.04 1.13 8.75
N CYS A 144 -3.55 2.38 8.70
CA CYS A 144 -3.45 3.14 7.46
C CYS A 144 -2.46 2.53 6.46
N LEU A 145 -1.33 2.00 6.93
CA LEU A 145 -0.35 1.30 6.08
C LEU A 145 -0.93 0.03 5.46
N GLU A 146 -1.64 -0.78 6.26
CA GLU A 146 -2.29 -1.99 5.74
C GLU A 146 -3.38 -1.62 4.73
N ALA A 147 -4.18 -0.59 5.02
CA ALA A 147 -5.17 -0.08 4.08
C ALA A 147 -4.53 0.40 2.77
N LEU A 148 -3.41 1.13 2.83
CA LEU A 148 -2.69 1.64 1.67
C LEU A 148 -2.18 0.50 0.79
N LYS A 149 -1.60 -0.54 1.42
CA LYS A 149 -1.13 -1.74 0.75
C LYS A 149 -2.25 -2.48 0.03
N VAL A 150 -3.37 -2.75 0.69
CA VAL A 150 -4.49 -3.48 0.06
C VAL A 150 -5.20 -2.65 -1.00
N CYS A 151 -5.23 -1.32 -0.88
CA CYS A 151 -5.73 -0.44 -1.94
C CYS A 151 -4.83 -0.50 -3.18
N ALA A 152 -3.49 -0.50 -3.01
CA ALA A 152 -2.55 -0.66 -4.13
C ALA A 152 -2.70 -2.03 -4.83
N ILE A 153 -2.87 -3.11 -4.05
CA ILE A 153 -3.14 -4.45 -4.61
C ILE A 153 -4.46 -4.46 -5.39
N LYS A 154 -5.53 -3.87 -4.84
CA LYS A 154 -6.84 -3.77 -5.51
C LYS A 154 -6.74 -2.99 -6.83
N LEU A 155 -5.92 -1.94 -6.86
CA LEU A 155 -5.75 -1.06 -8.01
C LEU A 155 -5.08 -1.77 -9.20
N ARG A 156 -4.00 -2.53 -8.94
CA ARG A 156 -3.28 -3.34 -9.95
C ARG A 156 -2.81 -4.68 -9.38
N PRO A 157 -3.67 -5.71 -9.33
CA PRO A 157 -3.36 -6.98 -8.67
C PRO A 157 -2.14 -7.70 -9.26
N LYS A 158 -2.04 -7.75 -10.61
CA LYS A 158 -0.91 -8.41 -11.28
C LYS A 158 0.41 -7.69 -11.01
N CYS A 159 0.48 -6.36 -11.22
CA CYS A 159 1.67 -5.57 -10.90
C CYS A 159 2.10 -5.73 -9.44
N ALA A 160 1.15 -5.69 -8.50
CA ALA A 160 1.43 -5.89 -7.08
C ALA A 160 2.01 -7.29 -6.80
N TYR A 161 1.41 -8.35 -7.36
CA TYR A 161 1.90 -9.72 -7.24
C TYR A 161 3.35 -9.86 -7.75
N ASP A 162 3.60 -9.37 -8.97
CA ASP A 162 4.92 -9.43 -9.61
C ASP A 162 5.96 -8.68 -8.78
N THR A 163 5.62 -7.49 -8.29
CA THR A 163 6.49 -6.69 -7.41
C THR A 163 6.81 -7.43 -6.11
N ILE A 164 5.81 -8.02 -5.45
CA ILE A 164 6.00 -8.80 -4.22
C ILE A 164 6.91 -10.01 -4.47
N LYS A 165 6.73 -10.71 -5.60
CA LYS A 165 7.55 -11.86 -6.00
C LYS A 165 9.01 -11.45 -6.23
N LEU A 166 9.25 -10.35 -6.94
CA LEU A 166 10.59 -9.81 -7.18
C LEU A 166 11.30 -9.43 -5.87
N ILE A 167 10.60 -8.79 -4.94
CA ILE A 167 11.14 -8.45 -3.62
C ILE A 167 11.54 -9.72 -2.87
N LYS A 168 10.69 -10.74 -2.84
CA LYS A 168 10.98 -12.03 -2.17
C LYS A 168 12.24 -12.69 -2.75
N VAL A 169 12.37 -12.71 -4.09
CA VAL A 169 13.54 -13.25 -4.78
C VAL A 169 14.79 -12.46 -4.38
N LYS A 170 14.76 -11.13 -4.42
CA LYS A 170 15.89 -10.28 -4.04
C LYS A 170 16.33 -10.52 -2.59
N ASN A 171 15.38 -10.62 -1.66
CA ASN A 171 15.68 -10.87 -0.25
C ASN A 171 16.25 -12.28 -0.02
N SER A 172 15.86 -13.28 -0.82
CA SER A 172 16.43 -14.63 -0.74
C SER A 172 17.85 -14.75 -1.28
N LEU A 173 18.31 -13.78 -2.08
CA LEU A 173 19.66 -13.73 -2.65
C LEU A 173 20.64 -12.87 -1.82
N SER A 174 20.14 -12.16 -0.81
CA SER A 174 20.95 -11.32 0.07
C SER A 174 21.46 -12.20 1.23
N PHE A 175 22.63 -12.81 1.04
CA PHE A 175 23.37 -13.58 2.06
C PHE A 175 24.19 -12.66 2.97
#